data_AF-Q64JZ5-F1
#
_entry.id   AF-Q64JZ5-F1
#
_cell.length_a   1.000
_cell.length_b   1.000
_cell.length_c   1.000
_cell.angle_alpha   90.00
_cell.angle_beta   90.00
_cell.angle_gamma   90.00
#
_symmetry.space_group_name_H-M   'P 1'
#
loop_
_entity.id
_entity.type
_entity.pdbx_description
1 polymer ?
#
loop_
_entity_poly.entity_id
_entity_poly.type
_entity_poly.pdbx_seq_one_letter_code
_entity_poly.pdbx_strand_id
1 'polypeptide(L)'
;MNTWLLSLQNSNSPTYDMMIFFHDFTMMILIFITLLILFIMFSMINNKLINRFLLQGHLIELIWTITPMIILILIAIPSIKILYLTDEMFNNKITIKSIGH
;
A
#
# COMPACT_ATOMS: atom_id res chain seq x y z
N MET A 1 17.76 16.86 -0.49
CA MET A 1 17.94 17.47 0.85
C MET A 1 17.05 18.68 0.99
N ASN A 2 15.89 18.50 1.61
CA ASN A 2 15.24 19.52 2.41
C ASN A 2 14.24 18.84 3.35
N THR A 3 14.06 19.45 4.51
CA THR A 3 14.01 18.74 5.80
C THR A 3 12.65 18.75 6.51
N TRP A 4 11.62 19.33 5.90
CA TRP A 4 10.31 19.51 6.55
C TRP A 4 9.15 19.33 5.55
N LEU A 5 9.17 18.24 4.80
CA LEU A 5 8.10 17.87 3.86
C LEU A 5 7.49 16.53 4.28
N LEU A 6 6.16 16.45 4.23
CA LEU A 6 5.40 15.22 4.45
C LEU A 6 5.56 14.23 3.28
N SER A 7 5.87 14.73 2.09
CA SER A 7 6.06 13.93 0.88
C SER A 7 7.49 13.40 0.75
N LEU A 8 7.66 12.40 -0.12
CA LEU A 8 8.96 11.92 -0.55
C LEU A 8 9.79 13.06 -1.19
N GLN A 9 11.11 12.95 -1.11
CA GLN A 9 12.00 13.83 -1.86
C GLN A 9 11.83 13.57 -3.36
N ASN A 10 12.12 14.59 -4.18
CA ASN A 10 12.15 14.45 -5.63
C ASN A 10 13.16 13.38 -6.05
N SER A 11 12.86 12.72 -7.16
CA SER A 11 13.66 11.64 -7.70
C SER A 11 14.94 12.12 -8.35
N ASN A 12 16.01 11.35 -8.13
CA ASN A 12 17.30 11.51 -8.80
C ASN A 12 17.66 10.30 -9.68
N SER A 13 16.80 9.28 -9.77
CA SER A 13 16.99 8.08 -10.59
C SER A 13 15.64 7.55 -11.11
N PRO A 14 15.62 6.88 -12.27
CA PRO A 14 14.39 6.32 -12.85
C PRO A 14 13.77 5.21 -11.98
N THR A 15 14.60 4.47 -11.25
CA THR A 15 14.12 3.46 -10.28
C THR A 15 13.35 4.10 -9.12
N TYR A 16 13.81 5.26 -8.65
CA TYR A 16 13.17 5.97 -7.55
C TYR A 16 11.89 6.69 -8.01
N ASP A 17 11.79 7.13 -9.27
CA ASP A 17 10.51 7.55 -9.86
C ASP A 17 9.45 6.44 -9.76
N MET A 18 9.79 5.22 -10.15
CA MET A 18 8.87 4.08 -10.04
C MET A 18 8.47 3.78 -8.60
N MET A 19 9.38 3.98 -7.64
CA MET A 19 9.06 3.84 -6.22
C MET A 19 8.07 4.89 -5.73
N ILE A 20 8.19 6.16 -6.18
CA ILE A 20 7.20 7.21 -5.86
C ILE A 20 5.83 6.84 -6.45
N PHE A 21 5.76 6.41 -7.70
CA PHE A 21 4.50 5.97 -8.31
C PHE A 21 3.86 4.80 -7.55
N PHE A 22 4.67 3.83 -7.12
CA PHE A 22 4.20 2.71 -6.33
C PHE A 22 3.69 3.15 -4.95
N HIS A 23 4.44 4.03 -4.28
CA HIS A 23 4.02 4.62 -3.02
C HIS A 23 2.65 5.29 -3.15
N ASP A 24 2.46 6.15 -4.14
CA ASP A 24 1.19 6.88 -4.33
C ASP A 24 0.03 5.93 -4.64
N PHE A 25 0.27 4.90 -5.43
CA PHE A 25 -0.71 3.84 -5.69
C PHE A 25 -1.12 3.10 -4.41
N THR A 26 -0.14 2.70 -3.57
CA THR A 26 -0.45 2.02 -2.31
C THR A 26 -1.15 2.92 -1.31
N MET A 27 -0.76 4.19 -1.23
CA MET A 27 -1.38 5.18 -0.35
C MET A 27 -2.83 5.46 -0.74
N MET A 28 -3.14 5.52 -2.03
CA MET A 28 -4.53 5.64 -2.51
C MET A 28 -5.40 4.49 -1.99
N ILE A 29 -4.91 3.25 -2.06
CA ILE A 29 -5.64 2.06 -1.57
C ILE A 29 -5.81 2.11 -0.05
N LEU A 30 -4.75 2.47 0.70
CA LEU A 30 -4.81 2.58 2.16
C LEU A 30 -5.81 3.65 2.62
N ILE A 31 -5.80 4.82 1.98
CA ILE A 31 -6.75 5.91 2.27
C ILE A 31 -8.18 5.43 1.99
N PHE A 32 -8.41 4.71 0.89
CA PHE A 32 -9.74 4.15 0.60
C PHE A 32 -10.22 3.18 1.69
N ILE A 33 -9.38 2.24 2.13
CA ILE A 33 -9.73 1.26 3.17
C ILE A 33 -10.01 1.96 4.51
N THR A 34 -9.15 2.90 4.91
CA THR A 34 -9.32 3.63 6.17
C THR A 34 -10.60 4.47 6.19
N LEU A 35 -10.94 5.13 5.08
CA LEU A 35 -12.22 5.86 4.94
C LEU A 35 -13.42 4.92 4.99
N LEU A 36 -13.36 3.74 4.35
CA LEU A 36 -14.42 2.74 4.39
C LEU A 36 -14.66 2.24 5.82
N ILE A 37 -13.60 1.94 6.56
CA ILE A 37 -13.69 1.52 7.97
C ILE A 37 -14.27 2.65 8.83
N LEU A 38 -13.79 3.89 8.66
CA LEU A 38 -14.31 5.06 9.37
C LEU A 38 -15.80 5.26 9.12
N PHE A 39 -16.25 5.12 7.88
CA PHE A 39 -17.66 5.23 7.52
C PHE A 39 -18.51 4.16 8.20
N ILE A 40 -18.08 2.89 8.16
CA ILE A 40 -18.80 1.78 8.83
C ILE A 40 -18.89 2.05 10.32
N MET A 41 -17.78 2.41 10.97
CA MET A 41 -17.75 2.69 12.41
C MET A 41 -18.70 3.84 12.78
N PHE A 42 -18.69 4.95 12.02
CA PHE A 42 -19.58 6.07 12.27
C PHE A 42 -21.06 5.70 12.08
N SER A 43 -21.38 4.90 11.06
CA SER A 43 -22.75 4.43 10.83
C SER A 43 -23.26 3.53 11.94
N MET A 44 -22.40 2.68 12.51
CA MET A 44 -22.75 1.76 13.59
C MET A 44 -23.03 2.48 14.90
N ILE A 45 -22.31 3.57 15.20
CA ILE A 45 -22.54 4.40 16.40
C ILE A 45 -23.96 5.02 16.38
N ASN A 46 -24.45 5.41 15.21
CA ASN A 46 -25.76 6.04 15.07
C ASN A 46 -26.93 5.04 15.04
N ASN A 47 -26.65 3.74 15.01
CA ASN A 47 -27.69 2.72 14.88
C ASN A 47 -28.33 2.39 16.25
N LYS A 48 -29.66 2.53 16.34
CA LYS A 48 -30.44 2.21 17.56
C LYS A 48 -31.08 0.81 17.51
N LEU A 49 -31.06 0.14 16.36
CA LEU A 49 -31.72 -1.15 16.15
C LEU A 49 -30.81 -2.29 16.60
N ILE A 50 -31.34 -3.21 17.42
CA ILE A 50 -30.59 -4.35 17.95
C ILE A 50 -31.05 -5.63 17.25
N ASN A 51 -30.12 -6.34 16.61
CA ASN A 51 -30.37 -7.67 16.05
C ASN A 51 -29.61 -8.76 16.85
N ARG A 52 -30.33 -9.56 17.64
CA ARG A 52 -29.75 -10.60 18.51
C ARG A 52 -29.46 -11.92 17.80
N PHE A 53 -30.06 -12.16 16.63
CA PHE A 53 -29.96 -13.45 15.94
C PHE A 53 -28.84 -13.49 14.88
N LEU A 54 -28.10 -12.38 14.68
CA LEU A 54 -26.95 -12.31 13.78
C LEU A 54 -25.70 -12.96 14.41
N LEU A 55 -25.79 -14.25 14.72
CA LEU A 55 -24.71 -15.00 15.38
C LEU A 55 -23.64 -15.47 14.39
N GLN A 56 -24.04 -15.80 13.16
CA GLN A 56 -23.14 -16.30 12.14
C GLN A 56 -23.53 -15.76 10.76
N GLY A 57 -22.53 -15.32 10.01
CA GLY A 57 -22.70 -14.73 8.69
C GLY A 57 -21.63 -15.22 7.73
N HIS A 58 -21.61 -16.52 7.42
CA HIS A 58 -20.60 -17.14 6.55
C HIS A 58 -20.39 -16.41 5.21
N LEU A 59 -21.46 -15.90 4.61
CA LEU A 59 -21.35 -15.11 3.38
C LEU A 59 -20.57 -13.80 3.58
N ILE A 60 -20.78 -13.11 4.71
CA ILE A 60 -20.07 -11.88 5.06
C ILE A 60 -18.60 -12.19 5.36
N GLU A 61 -18.34 -13.30 6.05
CA GLU A 61 -16.98 -13.77 6.32
C GLU A 61 -16.21 -14.07 5.03
N LEU A 62 -16.87 -14.72 4.08
CA LEU A 62 -16.28 -15.02 2.77
C LEU A 62 -16.00 -13.72 1.98
N ILE A 63 -16.90 -12.74 2.03
CA ILE A 63 -16.70 -11.46 1.35
C ILE A 63 -15.51 -10.72 1.95
N TRP A 64 -15.45 -10.53 3.27
CA TRP A 64 -14.37 -9.75 3.89
C TRP A 64 -13.01 -10.47 3.93
N THR A 65 -12.94 -11.76 3.57
CA THR A 65 -11.67 -12.50 3.44
C THR A 65 -11.13 -12.46 2.03
N ILE A 66 -12.01 -12.55 1.03
CA ILE A 66 -11.62 -12.48 -0.39
C ILE A 66 -11.28 -11.04 -0.79
N THR A 67 -12.01 -10.03 -0.30
CA THR A 67 -11.74 -8.63 -0.70
C THR A 67 -10.33 -8.15 -0.32
N PRO A 68 -9.79 -8.37 0.89
CA PRO A 68 -8.42 -7.95 1.22
C PRO A 68 -7.38 -8.79 0.49
N MET A 69 -7.64 -10.08 0.26
CA MET A 69 -6.73 -10.94 -0.51
C MET A 69 -6.51 -10.40 -1.93
N ILE A 70 -7.58 -9.99 -2.62
CA ILE A 70 -7.48 -9.41 -3.97
C ILE A 70 -6.71 -8.07 -3.93
N ILE A 71 -6.99 -7.22 -2.95
CA ILE A 71 -6.29 -5.94 -2.77
C ILE A 71 -4.77 -6.16 -2.60
N LEU A 72 -4.37 -7.14 -1.80
CA LEU A 72 -2.96 -7.45 -1.59
C LEU A 72 -2.28 -7.94 -2.87
N ILE A 73 -2.95 -8.76 -3.69
CA ILE A 73 -2.40 -9.21 -4.97
C ILE A 73 -2.19 -8.03 -5.92
N LEU A 74 -3.13 -7.08 -5.97
CA LEU A 74 -2.99 -5.86 -6.78
C LEU A 74 -1.81 -4.99 -6.37
N ILE A 75 -1.49 -4.95 -5.07
CA ILE A 75 -0.31 -4.24 -4.55
C ILE A 75 0.98 -5.03 -4.86
N ALA A 76 0.93 -6.36 -4.79
CA ALA A 76 2.10 -7.22 -4.95
C ALA A 76 2.65 -7.23 -6.40
N ILE A 77 1.80 -7.16 -7.41
CA ILE A 77 2.24 -7.21 -8.82
C ILE A 77 3.20 -6.07 -9.17
N PRO A 78 2.86 -4.78 -8.96
CA PRO A 78 3.80 -3.68 -9.25
C PRO A 78 5.00 -3.69 -8.30
N SER A 79 4.85 -4.13 -7.04
CA SER A 79 5.95 -4.14 -6.08
C SER A 79 7.06 -5.12 -6.47
N ILE A 80 6.69 -6.35 -6.87
CA ILE A 80 7.62 -7.38 -7.31
C ILE A 80 8.32 -6.95 -8.60
N LYS A 81 7.61 -6.30 -9.52
CA LYS A 81 8.21 -5.78 -10.75
C LYS A 81 9.31 -4.75 -10.45
N ILE A 82 9.07 -3.82 -9.53
CA ILE A 82 10.06 -2.80 -9.14
C ILE A 82 11.28 -3.46 -8.48
N LEU A 83 11.05 -4.46 -7.62
CA LEU A 83 12.12 -5.21 -6.96
C LEU A 83 13.08 -5.86 -7.97
N TYR A 84 12.55 -6.51 -9.00
CA TYR A 84 13.40 -7.09 -10.05
C TYR A 84 14.16 -6.02 -10.85
N LEU A 85 13.54 -4.88 -11.15
CA LEU A 85 14.21 -3.78 -11.83
C LEU A 85 15.36 -3.17 -11.02
N THR A 86 15.30 -3.23 -9.69
CA THR A 86 16.38 -2.72 -8.83
C THR A 86 17.53 -3.71 -8.67
N ASP A 87 17.24 -5.02 -8.72
CA ASP A 87 18.26 -6.07 -8.58
C ASP A 87 19.05 -6.30 -9.88
N GLU A 88 18.50 -5.91 -11.02
CA GLU A 88 19.19 -5.98 -12.30
C GLU A 88 20.45 -5.09 -12.29
N MET A 89 21.61 -5.73 -12.22
CA MET A 89 22.90 -5.07 -12.40
C MET A 89 23.05 -4.67 -13.87
N PHE A 90 22.77 -3.41 -14.15
CA PHE A 90 23.11 -2.82 -15.43
C PHE A 90 24.62 -2.87 -15.68
N ASN A 91 25.02 -2.85 -16.95
CA ASN A 91 26.42 -2.90 -17.35
C ASN A 91 27.14 -1.60 -16.92
N ASN A 92 27.63 -1.59 -15.68
CA ASN A 92 28.16 -0.41 -15.02
C ASN A 92 29.50 0.01 -15.65
N LYS A 93 29.61 1.29 -16.04
CA LYS A 93 30.85 1.84 -16.61
C LYS A 93 31.91 2.20 -15.56
N ILE A 94 31.51 2.38 -14.30
CA ILE A 94 32.37 2.84 -13.20
C ILE A 94 31.99 2.09 -11.92
N THR A 95 32.99 1.64 -11.17
CA THR A 95 32.82 1.02 -9.84
C THR A 95 33.50 1.89 -8.78
N ILE A 96 32.76 2.30 -7.74
CA ILE A 96 33.27 3.09 -6.61
C ILE A 96 33.06 2.29 -5.33
N LYS A 97 34.12 2.08 -4.54
CA LYS A 97 34.02 1.44 -3.22
C LYS A 97 34.06 2.52 -2.13
N SER A 98 33.04 2.54 -1.28
CA SER A 98 33.03 3.36 -0.07
C SER A 98 33.18 2.44 1.14
N ILE A 99 34.12 2.76 2.03
CA ILE A 99 34.34 2.05 3.30
C ILE A 99 34.15 3.09 4.40
N GLY A 100 33.16 2.87 5.27
CA GLY A 100 32.96 3.69 6.46
C GLY A 100 34.01 3.36 7.53
N HIS A 101 34.40 4.37 8.30
CA HIS A 101 35.16 4.21 9.53
C HIS A 101 34.23 4.02 10.73
#